data_AF-A0A1G9QTC6-F1
#
_entry.id   AF-A0A1G9QTC6-F1
#
_cell.length_a   1.000
_cell.length_b   1.000
_cell.length_c   1.000
_cell.angle_alpha   90.00
_cell.angle_beta   90.00
_cell.angle_gamma   90.00
#
_symmetry.space_group_name_H-M   'P 1'
#
loop_
_entity.id
_entity.type
_entity.pdbx_description
1 polymer ?
#
loop_
_entity_poly.entity_id
_entity_poly.type
_entity_poly.pdbx_seq_one_letter_code
_entity_poly.pdbx_strand_id
1 'polypeptide(L)'
;MNYLILSHVPWEDYPYKRLLDLLPERAEVCFAGGMTSDQQAGSGVRPVSLAELKTLDGKGYTILVSSPYWLQDVLALKPGYIVALLEPCPEGEDNTMWDKYSALLAARADLVGTASERLYLEQNLYRPKVVYLGGDHPLSCGLIRRGDRLFFLTDYEAIWTRALTELWQPASPGAGGWLFTQHRLRADFYVSMCGKLPAQPTVHYLAATYLYLLGDEAAGRYLARSFELMLLHDYTDCLHSHYRFFSAIEAKKGNLELAVAQYEITAFTEEERKTAVRMRQWLDNGQFELLQAEIYRVNEDIAEAVRILEDLSCPEAQPLLLQNYITSFQWDKALQLLRESGPSGSEAGNIPLPDGAVLPISATPPASAVLLAGTEIPVYGGIQLPVIEGTLHLLHGRRHAAIRSFLRAAGAGGEARTLFAEMADLEEAVGRLKGEDR
;
A
#
# COMPACT_ATOMS: atom_id res chain seq x y z
N MET A 1 2.46 -10.97 23.98
CA MET A 1 3.08 -10.74 22.66
C MET A 1 4.38 -9.98 22.79
N ASN A 2 5.34 -10.29 21.91
CA ASN A 2 6.63 -9.60 21.87
C ASN A 2 6.63 -8.60 20.70
N TYR A 3 7.23 -7.43 20.92
CA TYR A 3 7.33 -6.38 19.91
C TYR A 3 8.78 -6.07 19.61
N LEU A 4 9.08 -5.85 18.35
CA LEU A 4 10.38 -5.37 17.90
C LEU A 4 10.19 -4.08 17.10
N ILE A 5 10.91 -3.03 17.47
CA ILE A 5 10.82 -1.72 16.85
C ILE A 5 12.05 -1.53 15.97
N LEU A 6 11.81 -1.25 14.69
CA LEU A 6 12.83 -0.93 13.70
C LEU A 6 12.59 0.51 13.21
N SER A 7 13.51 1.41 13.52
CA SER A 7 13.39 2.86 13.29
C SER A 7 14.59 3.38 12.51
N HIS A 8 14.44 4.49 11.78
CA HIS A 8 15.57 5.24 11.22
C HIS A 8 16.18 6.26 12.18
N VAL A 9 15.42 6.69 13.18
CA VAL A 9 15.88 7.61 14.23
C VAL A 9 16.31 6.86 15.48
N PRO A 10 17.25 7.43 16.28
CA PRO A 10 17.61 6.88 17.58
C PRO A 10 16.42 6.89 18.54
N TRP A 11 16.54 6.13 19.64
CA TRP A 11 15.47 6.06 20.64
C TRP A 11 15.04 7.43 21.15
N GLU A 12 15.94 8.40 21.30
CA GLU A 12 15.61 9.74 21.79
C GLU A 12 14.60 10.48 20.91
N ASP A 13 14.70 10.32 19.59
CA ASP A 13 13.87 11.05 18.63
C ASP A 13 12.66 10.22 18.15
N TYR A 14 12.52 8.98 18.60
CA TYR A 14 11.43 8.11 18.16
C TYR A 14 10.04 8.69 18.51
N PRO A 15 9.19 9.02 17.52
CA PRO A 15 7.97 9.79 17.76
C PRO A 15 6.83 8.95 18.38
N TYR A 16 6.87 7.63 18.24
CA TYR A 16 5.78 6.74 18.66
C TYR A 16 5.95 6.14 20.06
N LYS A 17 6.88 6.64 20.90
CA LYS A 17 7.07 6.15 22.28
C LYS A 17 5.78 6.01 23.06
N ARG A 18 4.91 7.01 22.94
CA ARG A 18 3.60 7.05 23.60
C ARG A 18 2.73 5.86 23.20
N LEU A 19 2.75 5.44 21.94
CA LEU A 19 2.00 4.29 21.43
C LEU A 19 2.58 2.96 21.92
N LEU A 20 3.88 2.89 22.23
CA LEU A 20 4.53 1.70 22.78
C LEU A 20 4.03 1.37 24.19
N ASP A 21 3.66 2.38 24.98
CA ASP A 21 3.04 2.21 26.29
C ASP A 21 1.61 1.63 26.20
N LEU A 22 0.99 1.74 25.02
CA LEU A 22 -0.38 1.33 24.76
C LEU A 22 -0.48 -0.01 24.05
N LEU A 23 0.65 -0.67 23.74
CA LEU A 23 0.66 -1.97 23.08
C LEU A 23 -0.15 -3.00 23.89
N PRO A 24 -1.11 -3.71 23.25
CA PRO A 24 -1.87 -4.74 23.95
C PRO A 24 -0.99 -5.97 24.27
N GLU A 25 -1.26 -6.65 25.39
CA GLU A 25 -0.56 -7.87 25.81
C GLU A 25 0.99 -7.83 25.75
N ARG A 26 1.60 -6.69 26.10
CA ARG A 26 3.05 -6.43 26.07
C ARG A 26 3.87 -7.35 27.00
N ALA A 27 4.41 -8.46 26.48
CA ALA A 27 5.30 -9.36 27.21
C ALA A 27 6.76 -8.89 27.14
N GLU A 28 7.24 -8.55 25.94
CA GLU A 28 8.57 -7.98 25.71
C GLU A 28 8.48 -6.87 24.65
N VAL A 29 9.24 -5.79 24.81
CA VAL A 29 9.43 -4.77 23.76
C VAL A 29 10.90 -4.54 23.57
N CYS A 30 11.34 -4.75 22.33
CA CYS A 30 12.71 -4.62 21.87
C CYS A 30 12.83 -3.43 20.91
N PHE A 31 13.94 -2.69 20.99
CA PHE A 31 14.27 -1.63 20.05
C PHE A 31 15.60 -1.95 19.37
N ALA A 32 15.62 -1.96 18.04
CA ALA A 32 16.85 -2.13 17.28
C ALA A 32 17.66 -0.83 17.29
N GLY A 33 18.74 -0.80 18.06
CA GLY A 33 19.60 0.38 18.20
C GLY A 33 20.15 0.56 19.61
N GLY A 34 21.00 1.57 19.76
CA GLY A 34 21.60 1.91 21.05
C GLY A 34 20.60 2.60 21.99
N MET A 35 20.60 2.20 23.26
CA MET A 35 19.88 2.88 24.34
C MET A 35 20.77 3.00 25.58
N THR A 36 20.75 4.14 26.26
CA THR A 36 21.44 4.31 27.54
C THR A 36 20.74 3.53 28.66
N SER A 37 21.44 3.22 29.75
CA SER A 37 20.87 2.50 30.89
C SER A 37 19.64 3.21 31.49
N ASP A 38 19.67 4.55 31.53
CA ASP A 38 18.56 5.36 32.03
C ASP A 38 17.34 5.27 31.11
N GLN A 39 17.55 5.28 29.79
CA GLN A 39 16.49 5.12 28.80
C GLN A 39 15.83 3.74 28.92
N GLN A 40 16.62 2.69 29.14
CA GLN A 40 16.11 1.33 29.33
C GLN A 40 15.28 1.22 30.61
N ALA A 41 15.80 1.71 31.73
CA ALA A 41 15.12 1.69 33.01
C ALA A 41 13.80 2.48 33.01
N GLY A 42 13.77 3.63 32.33
CA GLY A 42 12.58 4.48 32.26
C GLY A 42 11.46 3.97 31.33
N SER A 43 11.81 3.23 30.28
CA SER A 43 10.87 2.78 29.24
C SER A 43 10.45 1.32 29.35
N GLY A 44 11.23 0.49 30.05
CA GLY A 44 11.06 -0.96 30.05
C GLY A 44 11.22 -1.57 28.65
N VAL A 45 12.03 -0.94 27.79
CA VAL A 45 12.35 -1.40 26.43
C VAL A 45 13.78 -1.90 26.41
N ARG A 46 13.99 -3.07 25.81
CA ARG A 46 15.29 -3.72 25.71
C ARG A 46 15.97 -3.33 24.38
N PRO A 47 17.23 -2.87 24.38
CA PRO A 47 17.95 -2.66 23.14
C PRO A 47 18.36 -4.01 22.54
N VAL A 48 18.33 -4.08 21.21
CA VAL A 48 18.77 -5.25 20.45
C VAL A 48 19.83 -4.80 19.44
N SER A 49 20.95 -5.51 19.42
CA SER A 49 22.02 -5.27 18.45
C SER A 49 21.70 -5.89 17.08
N LEU A 50 22.33 -5.40 16.01
CA LEU A 50 22.18 -5.99 14.68
C LEU A 50 22.58 -7.48 14.61
N ALA A 51 23.57 -7.89 15.41
CA ALA A 51 23.99 -9.28 15.49
C ALA A 51 22.91 -10.16 16.13
N GLU A 52 22.27 -9.64 17.18
CA GLU A 52 21.18 -10.32 17.87
C GLU A 52 19.91 -10.38 17.01
N LEU A 53 19.59 -9.33 16.25
CA LEU A 53 18.46 -9.34 15.29
C LEU A 53 18.51 -10.58 14.39
N LYS A 54 19.69 -10.92 13.86
CA LYS A 54 19.87 -12.07 12.96
C LYS A 54 19.61 -13.42 13.62
N THR A 55 19.58 -13.51 14.94
CA THR A 55 19.35 -14.77 15.68
C THR A 55 17.97 -14.85 16.35
N LEU A 56 17.15 -13.79 16.28
CA LEU A 56 15.81 -13.80 16.84
C LEU A 56 14.87 -14.72 16.06
N ASP A 57 14.00 -15.43 16.78
CA ASP A 57 12.85 -16.11 16.16
C ASP A 57 11.76 -15.08 15.84
N GLY A 58 11.82 -14.52 14.63
CA GLY A 58 10.92 -13.45 14.21
C GLY A 58 9.44 -13.82 14.33
N LYS A 59 9.06 -15.09 14.17
CA LYS A 59 7.65 -15.53 14.26
C LYS A 59 6.99 -15.20 15.60
N GLY A 60 7.78 -15.10 16.67
CA GLY A 60 7.29 -14.71 18.00
C GLY A 60 7.04 -13.20 18.17
N TYR A 61 7.41 -12.38 17.19
CA TYR A 61 7.36 -10.92 17.25
C TYR A 61 6.33 -10.32 16.29
N THR A 62 5.67 -9.26 16.76
CA THR A 62 5.08 -8.23 15.91
C THR A 62 6.11 -7.14 15.69
N ILE A 63 6.47 -6.85 14.44
CA ILE A 63 7.51 -5.85 14.14
C ILE A 63 6.83 -4.53 13.77
N LEU A 64 7.18 -3.46 14.48
CA LEU A 64 6.80 -2.09 14.19
C LEU A 64 7.94 -1.43 13.39
N VAL A 65 7.67 -1.04 12.16
CA VAL A 65 8.70 -0.58 11.21
C VAL A 65 8.41 0.87 10.81
N SER A 66 9.24 1.82 11.24
CA SER A 66 9.11 3.24 10.87
C SER A 66 10.15 3.71 9.85
N SER A 67 10.87 2.77 9.21
CA SER A 67 11.70 3.07 8.05
C SER A 67 11.63 1.96 7.03
N PRO A 68 11.40 2.29 5.75
CA PRO A 68 11.24 1.28 4.70
C PRO A 68 12.53 0.53 4.38
N TYR A 69 13.70 1.08 4.72
CA TYR A 69 14.98 0.41 4.46
C TYR A 69 15.24 -0.81 5.36
N TRP A 70 14.47 -0.99 6.44
CA TRP A 70 14.47 -2.22 7.22
C TRP A 70 13.79 -3.40 6.53
N LEU A 71 13.12 -3.19 5.39
CA LEU A 71 12.28 -4.20 4.75
C LEU A 71 13.02 -5.51 4.48
N GLN A 72 14.30 -5.46 4.09
CA GLN A 72 15.10 -6.68 3.87
C GLN A 72 15.24 -7.52 5.16
N ASP A 73 15.55 -6.89 6.30
CA ASP A 73 15.70 -7.58 7.58
C ASP A 73 14.34 -8.08 8.11
N VAL A 74 13.27 -7.29 7.93
CA VAL A 74 11.90 -7.69 8.28
C VAL A 74 11.51 -8.97 7.53
N LEU A 75 11.79 -9.03 6.22
CA LEU A 75 11.46 -10.21 5.41
C LEU A 75 12.33 -11.43 5.75
N ALA A 76 13.58 -11.20 6.18
CA ALA A 76 14.45 -12.27 6.64
C ALA A 76 13.95 -12.87 7.97
N LEU A 77 13.47 -12.02 8.88
CA LEU A 77 12.94 -12.42 10.20
C LEU A 77 11.64 -13.23 10.11
N LYS A 78 10.82 -13.00 9.07
CA LYS A 78 9.51 -13.64 8.89
C LYS A 78 8.62 -13.50 10.14
N PRO A 79 8.29 -12.26 10.53
CA PRO A 79 7.53 -12.01 11.74
C PRO A 79 6.13 -12.59 11.70
N GLY A 80 5.53 -12.74 12.88
CA GLY A 80 4.12 -13.12 12.97
C GLY A 80 3.22 -12.05 12.37
N TYR A 81 3.56 -10.78 12.58
CA TYR A 81 2.88 -9.63 12.00
C TYR A 81 3.84 -8.48 11.70
N ILE A 82 3.56 -7.72 10.63
CA ILE A 82 4.26 -6.51 10.23
C ILE A 82 3.33 -5.31 10.39
N VAL A 83 3.75 -4.32 11.18
CA VAL A 83 3.05 -3.04 11.32
C VAL A 83 3.93 -1.93 10.76
N ALA A 84 3.55 -1.35 9.64
CA ALA A 84 4.28 -0.25 9.02
C ALA A 84 3.83 1.09 9.60
N LEU A 85 4.76 1.87 10.11
CA LEU A 85 4.54 3.23 10.59
C LEU A 85 5.09 4.20 9.54
N LEU A 86 4.24 4.62 8.60
CA LEU A 86 4.66 5.42 7.46
C LEU A 86 4.81 6.89 7.85
N GLU A 87 5.93 7.46 7.43
CA GLU A 87 6.26 8.87 7.64
C GLU A 87 6.54 9.55 6.31
N PRO A 88 6.32 10.88 6.20
CA PRO A 88 6.85 11.66 5.10
C PRO A 88 8.35 11.41 4.96
N CYS A 89 8.86 11.49 3.72
CA CYS A 89 10.29 11.35 3.47
C CYS A 89 11.10 12.30 4.37
N PRO A 90 12.04 11.79 5.18
CA PRO A 90 12.91 12.61 6.01
C PRO A 90 13.77 13.57 5.17
N GLU A 91 14.18 14.69 5.76
CA GLU A 91 15.13 15.59 5.12
C GLU A 91 16.46 14.89 4.84
N GLY A 92 16.97 15.04 3.62
CA GLY A 92 18.24 14.43 3.19
C GLY A 92 18.12 13.02 2.61
N GLU A 93 16.93 12.42 2.60
CA GLU A 93 16.66 11.16 1.91
C GLU A 93 16.12 11.40 0.48
N ASP A 94 16.32 10.42 -0.40
CA ASP A 94 15.74 10.46 -1.74
C ASP A 94 14.24 10.14 -1.70
N ASN A 95 13.41 11.13 -2.06
CA ASN A 95 11.95 10.99 -2.04
C ASN A 95 11.45 9.82 -2.90
N THR A 96 12.03 9.60 -4.08
CA THR A 96 11.57 8.58 -5.02
C THR A 96 11.82 7.19 -4.44
N MET A 97 13.01 6.97 -3.89
CA MET A 97 13.38 5.73 -3.24
C MET A 97 12.55 5.51 -1.96
N TRP A 98 12.46 6.53 -1.10
CA TRP A 98 11.69 6.46 0.14
C TRP A 98 10.23 6.07 -0.13
N ASP A 99 9.57 6.74 -1.08
CA ASP A 99 8.17 6.50 -1.40
C ASP A 99 7.97 5.09 -2.00
N LYS A 100 8.87 4.64 -2.90
CA LYS A 100 8.84 3.29 -3.47
C LYS A 100 8.95 2.21 -2.40
N TYR A 101 9.95 2.30 -1.52
CA TYR A 101 10.16 1.29 -0.47
C TYR A 101 9.13 1.41 0.66
N SER A 102 8.58 2.60 0.92
CA SER A 102 7.44 2.80 1.81
C SER A 102 6.18 2.12 1.28
N ALA A 103 5.91 2.24 -0.02
CA ALA A 103 4.80 1.54 -0.66
C ALA A 103 4.98 0.01 -0.64
N LEU A 104 6.20 -0.48 -0.86
CA LEU A 104 6.55 -1.91 -0.76
C LEU A 104 6.46 -2.46 0.67
N LEU A 105 6.84 -1.67 1.67
CA LEU A 105 6.66 -2.00 3.09
C LEU A 105 5.17 -2.04 3.43
N ALA A 106 4.41 -1.01 3.05
CA ALA A 106 2.97 -0.95 3.26
C ALA A 106 2.23 -2.10 2.59
N ALA A 107 2.70 -2.59 1.43
CA ALA A 107 2.07 -3.70 0.69
C ALA A 107 2.24 -5.06 1.38
N ARG A 108 3.23 -5.15 2.27
CA ARG A 108 3.50 -6.35 3.07
C ARG A 108 3.04 -6.25 4.51
N ALA A 109 2.67 -5.05 4.95
CA ALA A 109 2.21 -4.83 6.30
C ALA A 109 0.82 -5.40 6.50
N ASP A 110 0.59 -6.03 7.66
CA ASP A 110 -0.74 -6.48 8.08
C ASP A 110 -1.58 -5.33 8.64
N LEU A 111 -0.92 -4.26 9.08
CA LEU A 111 -1.50 -3.01 9.54
C LEU A 111 -0.58 -1.85 9.17
N VAL A 112 -1.15 -0.75 8.68
CA VAL A 112 -0.40 0.49 8.40
C VAL A 112 -0.86 1.57 9.36
N GLY A 113 0.08 2.30 9.96
CA GLY A 113 -0.17 3.48 10.78
C GLY A 113 0.54 4.70 10.21
N THR A 114 -0.07 5.88 10.27
CA THR A 114 0.61 7.13 9.92
C THR A 114 -0.01 8.34 10.61
N ALA A 115 0.81 9.29 11.02
CA ALA A 115 0.35 10.57 11.54
C ALA A 115 0.04 11.59 10.42
N SER A 116 0.46 11.33 9.18
CA SER A 116 0.21 12.20 8.03
C SER A 116 -1.16 11.91 7.44
N GLU A 117 -2.04 12.91 7.40
CA GLU A 117 -3.39 12.74 6.84
C GLU A 117 -3.36 12.47 5.34
N ARG A 118 -2.40 13.06 4.62
CA ARG A 118 -2.19 12.78 3.20
C ARG A 118 -1.90 11.30 2.99
N LEU A 119 -0.88 10.78 3.69
CA LEU A 119 -0.52 9.36 3.59
C LEU A 119 -1.68 8.46 4.06
N TYR A 120 -2.41 8.87 5.09
CA TYR A 120 -3.56 8.11 5.58
C TYR A 120 -4.60 7.92 4.49
N LEU A 121 -5.04 9.00 3.84
CA LEU A 121 -6.03 8.94 2.77
C LEU A 121 -5.53 8.15 1.55
N GLU A 122 -4.29 8.42 1.11
CA GLU A 122 -3.66 7.67 0.02
C GLU A 122 -3.65 6.17 0.33
N GLN A 123 -3.19 5.77 1.51
CA GLN A 123 -3.14 4.35 1.84
C GLN A 123 -4.52 3.71 1.97
N ASN A 124 -5.55 4.42 2.46
CA ASN A 124 -6.92 3.88 2.51
C ASN A 124 -7.48 3.54 1.12
N LEU A 125 -7.09 4.28 0.08
CA LEU A 125 -7.47 4.01 -1.31
C LEU A 125 -6.68 2.85 -1.93
N TYR A 126 -5.55 2.46 -1.35
CA TYR A 126 -4.69 1.40 -1.88
C TYR A 126 -4.86 0.07 -1.15
N ARG A 127 -5.24 0.09 0.12
CA ARG A 127 -5.30 -1.12 0.94
C ARG A 127 -6.26 -0.98 2.12
N PRO A 128 -6.81 -2.11 2.60
CA PRO A 128 -7.54 -2.13 3.86
C PRO A 128 -6.58 -2.01 5.05
N LYS A 129 -7.12 -1.68 6.24
CA LYS A 129 -6.40 -1.68 7.53
C LYS A 129 -5.30 -0.60 7.65
N VAL A 130 -5.68 0.65 7.44
CA VAL A 130 -4.84 1.82 7.71
C VAL A 130 -5.37 2.56 8.93
N VAL A 131 -4.49 2.90 9.87
CA VAL A 131 -4.79 3.62 11.11
C VAL A 131 -4.20 5.02 11.02
N TYR A 132 -5.06 6.03 11.21
CA TYR A 132 -4.58 7.39 11.42
C TYR A 132 -4.08 7.55 12.85
N LEU A 133 -2.87 8.07 13.00
CA LEU A 133 -2.19 8.29 14.29
C LEU A 133 -2.14 9.78 14.66
N GLY A 134 -2.90 10.62 13.95
CA GLY A 134 -3.14 12.01 14.35
C GLY A 134 -4.44 12.12 15.15
N GLY A 135 -4.37 12.79 16.29
CA GLY A 135 -5.54 13.05 17.14
C GLY A 135 -5.92 14.51 17.09
N ASP A 136 -7.18 14.79 16.73
CA ASP A 136 -7.76 16.14 16.78
C ASP A 136 -8.91 16.23 17.78
N HIS A 137 -9.30 15.11 18.41
CA HIS A 137 -10.42 15.09 19.35
C HIS A 137 -9.96 15.53 20.76
N PRO A 138 -10.51 16.64 21.31
CA PRO A 138 -10.06 17.18 22.60
C PRO A 138 -10.46 16.34 23.83
N LEU A 139 -11.30 15.32 23.67
CA LEU A 139 -11.84 14.52 24.78
C LEU A 139 -11.20 13.15 24.83
N SER A 140 -11.03 12.63 26.05
CA SER A 140 -10.57 11.26 26.24
C SER A 140 -11.67 10.28 25.82
N CYS A 141 -11.30 9.31 24.98
CA CYS A 141 -12.20 8.29 24.42
C CYS A 141 -12.14 6.96 25.18
N GLY A 142 -11.33 6.85 26.23
CA GLY A 142 -11.20 5.62 27.00
C GLY A 142 -10.12 5.69 28.06
N LEU A 143 -10.07 4.65 28.88
CA LEU A 143 -9.05 4.51 29.91
C LEU A 143 -8.46 3.10 29.91
N ILE A 144 -7.14 3.02 29.94
CA ILE A 144 -6.41 1.77 30.12
C ILE A 144 -5.58 1.86 31.39
N ARG A 145 -5.63 0.80 32.21
CA ARG A 145 -4.74 0.62 33.35
C ARG A 145 -3.63 -0.36 32.99
N ARG A 146 -2.37 0.02 33.25
CA ARG A 146 -1.20 -0.86 33.15
C ARG A 146 -0.38 -0.75 34.42
N GLY A 147 -0.37 -1.82 35.22
CA GLY A 147 0.20 -1.81 36.56
C GLY A 147 -0.45 -0.70 37.41
N ASP A 148 0.39 0.21 37.89
CA ASP A 148 -0.02 1.36 38.71
C ASP A 148 -0.27 2.63 37.90
N ARG A 149 -0.09 2.60 36.57
CA ARG A 149 -0.33 3.75 35.69
C ARG A 149 -1.71 3.68 35.04
N LEU A 150 -2.38 4.83 35.01
CA LEU A 150 -3.63 5.05 34.29
C LEU A 150 -3.37 5.92 33.08
N PHE A 151 -3.83 5.47 31.92
CA PHE A 151 -3.71 6.19 30.66
C PHE A 151 -5.10 6.61 30.19
N PHE A 152 -5.29 7.92 30.02
CA PHE A 152 -6.46 8.49 29.36
C PHE A 152 -6.17 8.51 27.87
N LEU A 153 -6.97 7.79 27.09
CA LEU A 153 -6.73 7.62 25.67
C LEU A 153 -7.35 8.77 24.89
N THR A 154 -6.64 9.25 23.89
CA THR A 154 -7.23 10.00 22.77
C THR A 154 -8.01 9.06 21.85
N ASP A 155 -8.70 9.61 20.86
CA ASP A 155 -9.43 8.87 19.84
C ASP A 155 -8.52 7.91 19.05
N TYR A 156 -7.41 8.41 18.50
CA TYR A 156 -6.49 7.60 17.72
C TYR A 156 -5.75 6.56 18.57
N GLU A 157 -5.46 6.86 19.85
CA GLU A 157 -4.84 5.89 20.78
C GLU A 157 -5.78 4.71 21.07
N ALA A 158 -7.08 4.98 21.24
CA ALA A 158 -8.09 3.95 21.40
C ALA A 158 -8.25 3.09 20.14
N ILE A 159 -8.26 3.73 18.96
CA ILE A 159 -8.33 3.05 17.67
C ILE A 159 -7.08 2.20 17.43
N TRP A 160 -5.89 2.74 17.69
CA TRP A 160 -4.62 2.02 17.58
C TRP A 160 -4.60 0.73 18.42
N THR A 161 -4.98 0.84 19.70
CA THR A 161 -5.03 -0.31 20.61
C THR A 161 -6.01 -1.36 20.10
N ARG A 162 -7.17 -0.93 19.60
CA ARG A 162 -8.19 -1.81 19.06
C ARG A 162 -7.74 -2.48 17.76
N ALA A 163 -7.13 -1.73 16.84
CA ALA A 163 -6.63 -2.24 15.57
C ALA A 163 -5.55 -3.33 15.77
N LEU A 164 -4.63 -3.11 16.70
CA LEU A 164 -3.64 -4.12 17.09
C LEU A 164 -4.27 -5.34 17.77
N THR A 165 -5.27 -5.14 18.63
CA THR A 165 -5.98 -6.26 19.26
C THR A 165 -6.70 -7.12 18.22
N GLU A 166 -7.41 -6.48 17.28
CA GLU A 166 -8.12 -7.17 16.19
C GLU A 166 -7.17 -7.84 15.19
N LEU A 167 -5.93 -7.39 15.08
CA LEU A 167 -4.89 -8.05 14.28
C LEU A 167 -4.58 -9.46 14.80
N TRP A 168 -4.60 -9.66 16.12
CA TRP A 168 -4.25 -10.93 16.76
C TRP A 168 -5.48 -11.78 17.10
N GLN A 169 -6.58 -11.10 17.43
CA GLN A 169 -7.85 -11.69 17.78
C GLN A 169 -8.91 -11.09 16.86
N PRO A 170 -9.08 -11.63 15.65
CA PRO A 170 -10.05 -11.12 14.70
C PRO A 170 -11.44 -11.03 15.36
N ALA A 171 -12.03 -9.84 15.31
CA ALA A 171 -13.34 -9.62 15.88
C ALA A 171 -14.38 -10.54 15.21
N SER A 172 -15.41 -10.92 15.96
CA SER A 172 -16.55 -11.62 15.37
C SER A 172 -17.22 -10.75 14.29
N PRO A 173 -17.68 -11.34 13.18
CA PRO A 173 -18.38 -10.59 12.13
C PRO A 173 -19.56 -9.81 12.75
N GLY A 174 -19.58 -8.48 12.56
CA GLY A 174 -20.66 -7.60 13.04
C GLY A 174 -20.31 -6.65 14.20
N ALA A 175 -19.17 -6.82 14.87
CA ALA A 175 -18.64 -5.75 15.73
C ALA A 175 -18.18 -4.60 14.82
N GLY A 176 -18.88 -3.46 14.84
CA GLY A 176 -18.56 -2.31 13.98
C GLY A 176 -17.06 -2.00 14.00
N GLY A 177 -16.41 -2.07 12.84
CA GLY A 177 -14.95 -2.06 12.73
C GLY A 177 -14.32 -0.77 13.24
N TRP A 178 -13.11 -0.86 13.80
CA TRP A 178 -12.35 0.32 14.22
C TRP A 178 -12.13 1.30 13.07
N LEU A 179 -11.99 0.80 11.83
CA LEU A 179 -11.78 1.62 10.63
C LEU A 179 -12.98 2.52 10.34
N PHE A 180 -14.19 1.94 10.33
CA PHE A 180 -15.43 2.71 10.18
C PHE A 180 -15.56 3.78 11.28
N THR A 181 -15.20 3.43 12.52
CA THR A 181 -15.23 4.38 13.64
C THR A 181 -14.26 5.54 13.40
N GLN A 182 -13.05 5.25 12.91
CA GLN A 182 -12.05 6.28 12.61
C GLN A 182 -12.50 7.18 11.47
N HIS A 183 -12.98 6.62 10.36
CA HIS A 183 -13.48 7.39 9.22
C HIS A 183 -14.65 8.29 9.63
N ARG A 184 -15.57 7.80 10.47
CA ARG A 184 -16.68 8.62 10.98
C ARG A 184 -16.20 9.80 11.82
N LEU A 185 -15.26 9.58 12.75
CA LEU A 185 -14.72 10.68 13.55
C LEU A 185 -14.02 11.74 12.68
N ARG A 186 -13.29 11.31 11.63
CA ARG A 186 -12.68 12.24 10.67
C ARG A 186 -13.72 12.97 9.81
N ALA A 187 -14.74 12.26 9.33
CA ALA A 187 -15.84 12.88 8.59
C ALA A 187 -16.55 13.95 9.43
N ASP A 188 -16.90 13.62 10.68
CA ASP A 188 -17.56 14.55 11.62
C ASP A 188 -16.69 15.78 11.88
N PHE A 189 -15.37 15.59 12.06
CA PHE A 189 -14.42 16.68 12.21
C PHE A 189 -14.43 17.61 11.00
N TYR A 190 -14.29 17.08 9.78
CA TYR A 190 -14.24 17.90 8.56
C TYR A 190 -15.57 18.54 8.21
N VAL A 191 -16.69 17.86 8.45
CA VAL A 191 -18.04 18.42 8.32
C VAL A 191 -18.22 19.61 9.27
N SER A 192 -17.79 19.49 10.53
CA SER A 192 -17.77 20.60 11.48
C SER A 192 -16.85 21.74 11.01
N MET A 193 -15.69 21.41 10.46
CA MET A 193 -14.74 22.40 9.92
C MET A 193 -15.29 23.14 8.70
N CYS A 194 -16.10 22.51 7.84
CA CYS A 194 -16.78 23.20 6.74
C CYS A 194 -17.68 24.33 7.25
N GLY A 195 -18.34 24.14 8.40
CA GLY A 195 -19.14 25.18 9.04
C GLY A 195 -18.31 26.35 9.58
N LYS A 196 -17.07 26.09 10.03
CA LYS A 196 -16.15 27.11 10.55
C LYS A 196 -15.37 27.83 9.45
N LEU A 197 -15.04 27.12 8.37
CA LEU A 197 -14.23 27.59 7.24
C LEU A 197 -14.99 27.38 5.90
N PRO A 198 -16.14 28.02 5.69
CA PRO A 198 -17.03 27.74 4.56
C PRO A 198 -16.47 28.17 3.18
N ALA A 199 -15.41 28.98 3.16
CA ALA A 199 -14.74 29.44 1.94
C ALA A 199 -13.47 28.63 1.60
N GLN A 200 -13.13 27.62 2.41
CA GLN A 200 -11.91 26.85 2.23
C GLN A 200 -12.24 25.57 1.43
N PRO A 201 -11.70 25.37 0.22
CA PRO A 201 -12.06 24.23 -0.63
C PRO A 201 -11.56 22.89 -0.08
N THR A 202 -10.29 22.80 0.37
CA THR A 202 -9.66 21.55 0.83
C THR A 202 -10.41 20.86 1.99
N VAL A 203 -11.06 21.60 2.87
CA VAL A 203 -11.84 21.13 4.02
C VAL A 203 -13.12 20.47 3.53
N HIS A 204 -13.75 21.02 2.49
CA HIS A 204 -14.89 20.39 1.82
C HIS A 204 -14.45 19.15 1.05
N TYR A 205 -13.29 19.19 0.38
CA TYR A 205 -12.72 18.03 -0.29
C TYR A 205 -12.45 16.88 0.70
N LEU A 206 -11.79 17.16 1.83
CA LEU A 206 -11.50 16.16 2.87
C LEU A 206 -12.79 15.61 3.49
N ALA A 207 -13.79 16.45 3.74
CA ALA A 207 -15.11 15.98 4.17
C ALA A 207 -15.72 15.00 3.15
N ALA A 208 -15.68 15.36 1.86
CA ALA A 208 -16.19 14.51 0.78
C ALA A 208 -15.46 13.18 0.69
N THR A 209 -14.13 13.17 0.81
CA THR A 209 -13.32 11.94 0.76
C THR A 209 -13.63 11.01 1.93
N TYR A 210 -13.74 11.51 3.17
CA TYR A 210 -14.11 10.66 4.30
C TYR A 210 -15.54 10.14 4.22
N LEU A 211 -16.48 10.97 3.77
CA LEU A 211 -17.86 10.53 3.51
C LEU A 211 -17.91 9.50 2.37
N TYR A 212 -17.08 9.64 1.34
CA TYR A 212 -16.92 8.65 0.29
C TYR A 212 -16.41 7.31 0.85
N LEU A 213 -15.39 7.31 1.71
CA LEU A 213 -14.88 6.09 2.35
C LEU A 213 -15.99 5.39 3.17
N LEU A 214 -16.85 6.16 3.83
CA LEU A 214 -18.03 5.67 4.57
C LEU A 214 -19.19 5.21 3.68
N GLY A 215 -19.18 5.54 2.38
CA GLY A 215 -20.31 5.32 1.47
C GLY A 215 -21.51 6.24 1.75
N ASP A 216 -21.30 7.39 2.37
CA ASP A 216 -22.36 8.35 2.72
C ASP A 216 -22.74 9.20 1.49
N GLU A 217 -24.05 9.30 1.21
CA GLU A 217 -24.60 10.06 0.09
C GLU A 217 -24.25 11.56 0.13
N ALA A 218 -23.94 12.09 1.32
CA ALA A 218 -23.53 13.48 1.50
C ALA A 218 -22.19 13.82 0.82
N ALA A 219 -21.35 12.82 0.51
CA ALA A 219 -20.04 13.01 -0.12
C ALA A 219 -20.12 13.91 -1.37
N GLY A 220 -21.11 13.66 -2.24
CA GLY A 220 -21.29 14.43 -3.47
C GLY A 220 -21.58 15.91 -3.23
N ARG A 221 -22.32 16.25 -2.16
CA ARG A 221 -22.61 17.66 -1.83
C ARG A 221 -21.37 18.42 -1.41
N TYR A 222 -20.52 17.81 -0.58
CA TYR A 222 -19.27 18.42 -0.15
C TYR A 222 -18.26 18.53 -1.30
N LEU A 223 -18.20 17.53 -2.19
CA LEU A 223 -17.34 17.58 -3.37
C LEU A 223 -17.77 18.70 -4.32
N ALA A 224 -19.08 18.84 -4.58
CA ALA A 224 -19.63 19.94 -5.37
C ALA A 224 -19.26 21.29 -4.79
N ARG A 225 -19.37 21.44 -3.46
CA ARG A 225 -18.97 22.69 -2.81
C ARG A 225 -17.47 22.98 -2.94
N SER A 226 -16.62 21.96 -2.78
CA SER A 226 -15.18 22.10 -3.00
C SER A 226 -14.88 22.53 -4.44
N PHE A 227 -15.50 21.87 -5.41
CA PHE A 227 -15.33 22.17 -6.83
C PHE A 227 -15.75 23.60 -7.20
N GLU A 228 -16.91 24.06 -6.72
CA GLU A 228 -17.36 25.45 -6.90
C GLU A 228 -16.35 26.45 -6.34
N LEU A 229 -15.83 26.22 -5.12
CA LEU A 229 -14.84 27.09 -4.50
C LEU A 229 -13.52 27.08 -5.28
N MET A 230 -13.10 25.91 -5.79
CA MET A 230 -11.90 25.79 -6.61
C MET A 230 -12.01 26.59 -7.92
N LEU A 231 -13.17 26.56 -8.57
CA LEU A 231 -13.46 27.38 -9.75
C LEU A 231 -13.48 28.87 -9.44
N LEU A 232 -14.07 29.27 -8.31
CA LEU A 232 -14.11 30.67 -7.88
C LEU A 232 -12.72 31.25 -7.56
N HIS A 233 -11.76 30.39 -7.23
CA HIS A 233 -10.38 30.77 -6.97
C HIS A 233 -9.45 30.56 -8.18
N ASP A 234 -10.01 30.33 -9.37
CA ASP A 234 -9.29 30.17 -10.65
C ASP A 234 -8.25 29.04 -10.66
N TYR A 235 -8.47 27.97 -9.89
CA TYR A 235 -7.61 26.79 -9.95
C TYR A 235 -7.97 25.91 -11.16
N THR A 236 -7.03 25.78 -12.10
CA THR A 236 -7.24 25.13 -13.40
C THR A 236 -7.31 23.60 -13.34
N ASP A 237 -6.74 22.98 -12.31
CA ASP A 237 -6.58 21.52 -12.25
C ASP A 237 -7.75 20.81 -11.53
N CYS A 238 -8.84 21.52 -11.25
CA CYS A 238 -9.99 20.99 -10.53
C CYS A 238 -10.84 19.99 -11.35
N LEU A 239 -10.75 19.99 -12.68
CA LEU A 239 -11.47 19.04 -13.52
C LEU A 239 -10.96 17.61 -13.34
N HIS A 240 -9.64 17.40 -13.37
CA HIS A 240 -9.07 16.07 -13.16
C HIS A 240 -9.10 15.62 -11.70
N SER A 241 -8.91 16.53 -10.75
CA SER A 241 -8.86 16.18 -9.33
C SER A 241 -10.25 16.04 -8.68
N HIS A 242 -11.16 16.97 -8.92
CA HIS A 242 -12.46 17.01 -8.26
C HIS A 242 -13.58 16.46 -9.13
N TYR A 243 -13.66 16.91 -10.40
CA TYR A 243 -14.79 16.51 -11.24
C TYR A 243 -14.76 15.01 -11.54
N ARG A 244 -13.57 14.45 -11.81
CA ARG A 244 -13.39 13.00 -11.99
C ARG A 244 -13.90 12.22 -10.77
N PHE A 245 -13.65 12.70 -9.56
CA PHE A 245 -14.03 12.01 -8.33
C PHE A 245 -15.55 11.82 -8.16
N PHE A 246 -16.38 12.62 -8.82
CA PHE A 246 -17.82 12.34 -8.89
C PHE A 246 -18.12 10.96 -9.48
N SER A 247 -17.34 10.51 -10.47
CA SER A 247 -17.55 9.19 -11.09
C SER A 247 -17.42 8.06 -10.09
N ALA A 248 -16.44 8.11 -9.17
CA ALA A 248 -16.31 7.11 -8.10
C ALA A 248 -17.48 7.18 -7.10
N ILE A 249 -17.94 8.39 -6.75
CA ILE A 249 -19.09 8.57 -5.85
C ILE A 249 -20.35 7.99 -6.49
N GLU A 250 -20.62 8.25 -7.77
CA GLU A 250 -21.79 7.73 -8.47
C GLU A 250 -21.71 6.21 -8.68
N ALA A 251 -20.52 5.68 -8.97
CA ALA A 251 -20.30 4.23 -9.05
C ALA A 251 -20.53 3.54 -7.70
N LYS A 252 -20.18 4.17 -6.58
CA LYS A 252 -20.45 3.66 -5.22
C LYS A 252 -21.94 3.66 -4.86
N LYS A 253 -22.74 4.54 -5.47
CA LYS A 253 -24.21 4.53 -5.36
C LYS A 253 -24.89 3.54 -6.33
N GLY A 254 -24.14 2.94 -7.24
CA GLY A 254 -24.67 2.07 -8.30
C GLY A 254 -25.18 2.81 -9.54
N ASN A 255 -24.96 4.12 -9.65
CA ASN A 255 -25.36 4.93 -10.81
C ASN A 255 -24.28 4.89 -11.91
N LEU A 256 -24.06 3.71 -12.49
CA LEU A 256 -22.93 3.46 -13.39
C LEU A 256 -23.00 4.26 -14.70
N GLU A 257 -24.19 4.50 -15.24
CA GLU A 257 -24.39 5.31 -16.45
C GLU A 257 -23.89 6.75 -16.23
N LEU A 258 -24.25 7.33 -15.08
CA LEU A 258 -23.83 8.69 -14.72
C LEU A 258 -22.33 8.73 -14.42
N ALA A 259 -21.80 7.71 -13.76
CA ALA A 259 -20.38 7.62 -13.46
C ALA A 259 -19.52 7.59 -14.74
N VAL A 260 -19.92 6.83 -15.76
CA VAL A 260 -19.26 6.80 -17.07
C VAL A 260 -19.33 8.17 -17.74
N ALA A 261 -20.51 8.79 -17.78
CA ALA A 261 -20.69 10.11 -18.38
C ALA A 261 -19.80 11.18 -17.70
N GLN A 262 -19.64 11.13 -16.38
CA GLN A 262 -18.77 12.03 -15.63
C GLN A 262 -17.29 11.80 -15.93
N TYR A 263 -16.85 10.54 -16.02
CA TYR A 263 -15.47 10.23 -16.39
C TYR A 263 -15.12 10.77 -17.79
N GLU A 264 -16.03 10.58 -18.75
CA GLU A 264 -15.87 11.00 -20.14
C GLU A 264 -15.61 12.50 -20.32
N ILE A 265 -16.27 13.33 -19.51
CA ILE A 265 -16.09 14.79 -19.54
C ILE A 265 -14.63 15.16 -19.21
N THR A 266 -13.95 14.33 -18.41
CA THR A 266 -12.55 14.55 -17.99
C THR A 266 -11.54 13.76 -18.81
N ALA A 267 -11.97 13.00 -19.82
CA ALA A 267 -11.10 12.15 -20.63
C ALA A 267 -10.45 12.96 -21.78
N PHE A 268 -9.41 13.74 -21.45
CA PHE A 268 -8.77 14.63 -22.44
C PHE A 268 -7.71 13.94 -23.27
N THR A 269 -6.98 12.98 -22.69
CA THR A 269 -5.91 12.22 -23.38
C THR A 269 -6.46 11.09 -24.25
N GLU A 270 -5.69 10.62 -25.22
CA GLU A 270 -6.09 9.49 -26.08
C GLU A 270 -6.29 8.20 -25.26
N GLU A 271 -5.45 7.98 -24.24
CA GLU A 271 -5.54 6.81 -23.35
C GLU A 271 -6.81 6.84 -22.51
N GLU A 272 -7.17 8.00 -21.96
CA GLU A 272 -8.42 8.17 -21.21
C GLU A 272 -9.65 8.00 -22.11
N ARG A 273 -9.60 8.49 -23.36
CA ARG A 273 -10.69 8.28 -24.33
C ARG A 273 -10.86 6.81 -24.71
N LYS A 274 -9.75 6.07 -24.90
CA LYS A 274 -9.79 4.61 -25.11
C LYS A 274 -10.41 3.91 -23.90
N THR A 275 -10.04 4.33 -22.70
CA THR A 275 -10.61 3.83 -21.45
C THR A 275 -12.11 4.08 -21.37
N ALA A 276 -12.57 5.29 -21.71
CA ALA A 276 -13.99 5.64 -21.75
C ALA A 276 -14.79 4.81 -22.77
N VAL A 277 -14.23 4.56 -23.96
CA VAL A 277 -14.87 3.67 -24.96
C VAL A 277 -15.05 2.26 -24.40
N ARG A 278 -14.03 1.72 -23.73
CA ARG A 278 -14.11 0.41 -23.07
C ARG A 278 -15.16 0.39 -21.96
N MET A 279 -15.24 1.45 -21.15
CA MET A 279 -16.28 1.59 -20.12
C MET A 279 -17.69 1.55 -20.71
N ARG A 280 -17.94 2.26 -21.83
CA ARG A 280 -19.24 2.20 -22.52
C ARG A 280 -19.56 0.79 -23.02
N GLN A 281 -18.58 0.09 -23.58
CA GLN A 281 -18.77 -1.29 -24.05
C GLN A 281 -19.19 -2.21 -22.90
N TRP A 282 -18.54 -2.11 -21.74
CA TRP A 282 -18.94 -2.87 -20.56
C TRP A 282 -20.33 -2.48 -20.05
N LEU A 283 -20.68 -1.19 -20.08
CA LEU A 283 -22.01 -0.71 -19.73
C LEU A 283 -23.09 -1.30 -20.66
N ASP A 284 -22.89 -1.23 -21.98
CA ASP A 284 -23.83 -1.71 -22.99
C ASP A 284 -24.01 -3.24 -22.95
N ASN A 285 -22.96 -3.97 -22.56
CA ASN A 285 -22.96 -5.42 -22.43
C ASN A 285 -23.42 -5.92 -21.05
N GLY A 286 -23.73 -5.03 -20.11
CA GLY A 286 -24.13 -5.40 -18.75
C GLY A 286 -23.01 -5.97 -17.88
N GLN A 287 -21.75 -5.67 -18.19
CA GLN A 287 -20.56 -6.10 -17.44
C GLN A 287 -20.25 -5.09 -16.31
N PHE A 288 -21.21 -4.94 -15.38
CA PHE A 288 -21.21 -3.87 -14.39
C PHE A 288 -20.05 -3.91 -13.40
N GLU A 289 -19.61 -5.09 -12.99
CA GLU A 289 -18.54 -5.25 -12.01
C GLU A 289 -17.17 -4.86 -12.61
N LEU A 290 -16.91 -5.22 -13.88
CA LEU A 290 -15.70 -4.79 -14.60
C LEU A 290 -15.68 -3.27 -14.78
N LEU A 291 -16.84 -2.70 -15.13
CA LEU A 291 -17.01 -1.27 -15.24
C LEU A 291 -16.74 -0.57 -13.91
N GLN A 292 -17.35 -1.05 -12.83
CA GLN A 292 -17.21 -0.48 -11.50
C GLN A 292 -15.75 -0.54 -11.02
N ALA A 293 -15.07 -1.67 -11.20
CA ALA A 293 -13.65 -1.82 -10.88
C ALA A 293 -12.76 -0.84 -11.67
N GLU A 294 -13.05 -0.63 -12.95
CA GLU A 294 -12.29 0.32 -13.77
C GLU A 294 -12.52 1.76 -13.33
N ILE A 295 -13.77 2.13 -12.98
CA ILE A 295 -14.07 3.47 -12.44
C ILE A 295 -13.28 3.71 -11.14
N TYR A 296 -13.24 2.73 -10.24
CA TYR A 296 -12.43 2.85 -9.03
C TYR A 296 -10.93 2.98 -9.35
N ARG A 297 -10.41 2.17 -10.28
CA ARG A 297 -9.01 2.24 -10.71
C ARG A 297 -8.62 3.62 -11.24
N VAL A 298 -9.42 4.21 -12.13
CA VAL A 298 -9.11 5.54 -12.71
C VAL A 298 -9.29 6.70 -11.73
N ASN A 299 -9.92 6.44 -10.57
CA ASN A 299 -10.02 7.36 -9.43
C ASN A 299 -9.04 6.99 -8.30
N GLU A 300 -8.08 6.11 -8.57
CA GLU A 300 -7.04 5.67 -7.63
C GLU A 300 -7.55 4.91 -6.39
N ASP A 301 -8.83 4.53 -6.37
CA ASP A 301 -9.38 3.60 -5.36
C ASP A 301 -9.06 2.15 -5.75
N ILE A 302 -7.77 1.83 -5.70
CA ILE A 302 -7.24 0.51 -6.05
C ILE A 302 -7.75 -0.56 -5.08
N ALA A 303 -8.03 -0.21 -3.83
CA ALA A 303 -8.55 -1.13 -2.82
C ALA A 303 -9.93 -1.69 -3.22
N GLU A 304 -10.87 -0.83 -3.60
CA GLU A 304 -12.18 -1.27 -4.07
C GLU A 304 -12.10 -1.96 -5.44
N ALA A 305 -11.25 -1.48 -6.35
CA ALA A 305 -11.02 -2.15 -7.63
C ALA A 305 -10.53 -3.59 -7.45
N VAL A 306 -9.52 -3.80 -6.61
CA VAL A 306 -8.99 -5.14 -6.28
C VAL A 306 -10.06 -5.99 -5.62
N ARG A 307 -10.81 -5.46 -4.66
CA ARG A 307 -11.88 -6.21 -3.97
C ARG A 307 -12.91 -6.77 -4.95
N ILE A 308 -13.35 -5.97 -5.92
CA ILE A 308 -14.29 -6.43 -6.94
C ILE A 308 -13.64 -7.48 -7.85
N LEU A 309 -12.42 -7.21 -8.33
CA LEU A 309 -11.74 -8.07 -9.30
C LEU A 309 -11.31 -9.42 -8.72
N GLU A 310 -10.95 -9.49 -7.43
CA GLU A 310 -10.60 -10.75 -6.72
C GLU A 310 -11.79 -11.73 -6.70
N ASP A 311 -13.03 -11.24 -6.69
CA ASP A 311 -14.26 -12.05 -6.67
C ASP A 311 -14.74 -12.47 -8.07
N LEU A 312 -14.17 -11.91 -9.15
CA LEU A 312 -14.58 -12.18 -10.53
C LEU A 312 -13.79 -13.34 -11.15
N SER A 313 -14.52 -14.29 -11.75
CA SER A 313 -13.92 -15.44 -12.45
C SER A 313 -13.77 -15.24 -13.96
N CYS A 314 -14.07 -14.05 -14.49
CA CYS A 314 -14.02 -13.83 -15.94
C CYS A 314 -12.58 -13.59 -16.44
N PRO A 315 -12.22 -14.03 -17.66
CA PRO A 315 -10.87 -13.87 -18.19
C PRO A 315 -10.40 -12.41 -18.29
N GLU A 316 -11.33 -11.47 -18.47
CA GLU A 316 -11.05 -10.03 -18.54
C GLU A 316 -10.65 -9.41 -17.19
N ALA A 317 -11.11 -9.98 -16.06
CA ALA A 317 -10.78 -9.47 -14.73
C ALA A 317 -9.30 -9.66 -14.39
N GLN A 318 -8.71 -10.75 -14.87
CA GLN A 318 -7.36 -11.15 -14.51
C GLN A 318 -6.26 -10.14 -14.91
N PRO A 319 -6.18 -9.63 -16.17
CA PRO A 319 -5.20 -8.61 -16.53
C PRO A 319 -5.43 -7.28 -15.80
N LEU A 320 -6.68 -6.94 -15.49
CA LEU A 320 -6.99 -5.76 -14.68
C LEU A 320 -6.52 -5.93 -13.23
N LEU A 321 -6.74 -7.10 -12.65
CA LEU A 321 -6.29 -7.43 -11.30
C LEU A 321 -4.76 -7.38 -11.21
N LEU A 322 -4.08 -7.94 -12.21
CA LEU A 322 -2.61 -7.87 -12.33
C LEU A 322 -2.12 -6.42 -12.33
N GLN A 323 -2.74 -5.55 -13.14
CA GLN A 323 -2.40 -4.14 -13.20
C GLN A 323 -2.57 -3.46 -11.84
N ASN A 324 -3.69 -3.71 -11.15
CA ASN A 324 -3.96 -3.14 -9.83
C ASN A 324 -2.95 -3.62 -8.77
N TYR A 325 -2.52 -4.89 -8.80
CA TYR A 325 -1.46 -5.38 -7.92
C TYR A 325 -0.10 -4.73 -8.19
N ILE A 326 0.24 -4.48 -9.46
CA ILE A 326 1.48 -3.80 -9.83
C ILE A 326 1.45 -2.36 -9.31
N THR A 327 0.37 -1.62 -9.59
CA THR A 327 0.17 -0.23 -9.17
C THR A 327 0.16 -0.08 -7.64
N SER A 328 -0.41 -1.05 -6.91
CA SER A 328 -0.45 -1.02 -5.43
C SER A 328 0.76 -1.66 -4.74
N PHE A 329 1.81 -1.98 -5.49
CA PHE A 329 3.04 -2.63 -4.99
C PHE A 329 2.82 -4.00 -4.34
N GLN A 330 1.67 -4.64 -4.57
CA GLN A 330 1.35 -6.02 -4.18
C GLN A 330 2.03 -7.03 -5.13
N TRP A 331 3.34 -6.86 -5.33
CA TRP A 331 4.10 -7.55 -6.37
C TRP A 331 4.21 -9.07 -6.15
N ASP A 332 4.20 -9.53 -4.90
CA ASP A 332 4.15 -10.96 -4.61
C ASP A 332 2.84 -11.58 -5.14
N LYS A 333 1.69 -10.91 -4.96
CA LYS A 333 0.41 -11.33 -5.54
C LYS A 333 0.40 -11.25 -7.06
N ALA A 334 0.97 -10.19 -7.65
CA ALA A 334 1.11 -10.06 -9.10
C ALA A 334 1.90 -11.23 -9.72
N LEU A 335 3.05 -11.59 -9.12
CA LEU A 335 3.84 -12.73 -9.57
C LEU A 335 3.15 -14.07 -9.35
N GLN A 336 2.39 -14.22 -8.26
CA GLN A 336 1.60 -15.42 -8.02
C GLN A 336 0.52 -15.58 -9.10
N LEU A 337 -0.24 -14.52 -9.39
CA LEU A 337 -1.29 -14.51 -10.41
C LEU A 337 -0.73 -14.89 -11.79
N LEU A 338 0.45 -14.36 -12.15
CA LEU A 338 1.13 -14.73 -13.41
C LEU A 338 1.56 -16.20 -13.46
N ARG A 339 1.96 -16.80 -12.34
CA ARG A 339 2.35 -18.22 -12.29
C ARG A 339 1.15 -19.14 -12.41
N GLU A 340 0.04 -18.79 -11.77
CA GLU A 340 -1.21 -19.55 -11.81
C GLU A 340 -1.87 -19.53 -13.20
N SER A 341 -1.62 -18.48 -13.97
CA SER A 341 -2.14 -18.34 -15.34
C SER A 341 -1.15 -18.73 -16.43
N GLY A 342 0.07 -19.13 -16.04
CA GLY A 342 0.95 -19.86 -16.93
C GLY A 342 0.35 -21.23 -17.25
N PRO A 343 0.53 -21.77 -18.46
CA PRO A 343 -0.01 -23.08 -18.79
C PRO A 343 0.56 -24.14 -17.85
N SER A 344 -0.33 -24.81 -17.12
CA SER A 344 -0.07 -26.10 -16.49
C SER A 344 0.15 -27.16 -17.58
N GLY A 345 1.31 -27.13 -18.22
CA GLY A 345 1.69 -28.03 -19.31
C GLY A 345 2.52 -29.19 -18.80
N SER A 346 1.87 -30.20 -18.19
CA SER A 346 2.44 -31.54 -18.03
C SER A 346 2.35 -32.35 -19.34
N GLU A 347 2.82 -31.78 -20.45
CA GLU A 347 3.10 -32.52 -21.68
C GLU A 347 4.50 -32.13 -22.16
N ALA A 348 5.49 -32.73 -21.52
CA ALA A 348 6.82 -32.86 -22.10
C ALA A 348 6.70 -33.77 -23.34
N GLY A 349 6.33 -33.17 -24.47
CA GLY A 349 6.36 -33.82 -25.77
C GLY A 349 7.80 -34.08 -26.19
N ASN A 350 8.25 -35.33 -26.13
CA ASN A 350 9.46 -35.79 -26.81
C ASN A 350 9.20 -35.79 -28.32
N ILE A 351 10.04 -35.11 -29.11
CA ILE A 351 10.03 -35.23 -30.57
C ILE A 351 11.01 -36.35 -30.94
N PRO A 352 10.58 -37.46 -31.59
CA PRO A 352 11.48 -38.48 -32.09
C PRO A 352 12.12 -38.02 -33.41
N LEU A 353 13.43 -38.16 -33.53
CA LEU A 353 14.18 -37.98 -34.78
C LEU A 353 14.36 -39.33 -35.52
N PRO A 354 14.64 -39.32 -36.84
CA PRO A 354 14.54 -40.51 -37.71
C PRO A 354 15.45 -41.69 -37.36
N ASP A 355 16.48 -41.50 -36.54
CA ASP A 355 17.46 -42.55 -36.19
C ASP A 355 17.42 -42.94 -34.70
N GLY A 356 16.33 -42.65 -33.98
CA GLY A 356 16.10 -43.19 -32.63
C GLY A 356 16.91 -42.54 -31.49
N ALA A 357 17.58 -41.42 -31.73
CA ALA A 357 18.20 -40.62 -30.67
C ALA A 357 17.19 -39.62 -30.05
N VAL A 358 17.19 -39.52 -28.71
CA VAL A 358 16.40 -38.54 -27.93
C VAL A 358 17.35 -37.45 -27.42
N LEU A 359 17.07 -36.19 -27.74
CA LEU A 359 17.77 -35.03 -27.16
C LEU A 359 16.93 -34.43 -26.02
N PRO A 360 17.50 -34.23 -24.82
CA PRO A 360 16.87 -33.41 -23.81
C PRO A 360 16.97 -31.92 -24.22
N ILE A 361 15.84 -31.22 -24.26
CA ILE A 361 15.82 -29.77 -24.51
C ILE A 361 16.41 -29.07 -23.29
N SER A 362 17.67 -28.64 -23.38
CA SER A 362 18.25 -27.72 -22.41
C SER A 362 17.74 -26.30 -22.69
N ALA A 363 16.98 -25.75 -21.75
CA ALA A 363 16.82 -24.32 -21.45
C ALA A 363 16.79 -23.37 -22.66
N THR A 364 15.79 -23.51 -23.52
CA THR A 364 15.20 -22.36 -24.22
C THR A 364 14.18 -21.68 -23.30
N PRO A 365 13.99 -20.35 -23.39
CA PRO A 365 12.98 -19.66 -22.59
C PRO A 365 11.61 -20.28 -22.86
N PRO A 366 10.72 -20.36 -21.84
CA PRO A 366 9.44 -21.02 -22.00
C PRO A 366 8.64 -20.37 -23.13
N ALA A 367 7.89 -21.19 -23.86
CA ALA A 367 7.01 -20.80 -24.97
C ALA A 367 5.96 -19.74 -24.60
N SER A 368 5.81 -19.40 -23.31
CA SER A 368 5.09 -18.23 -22.82
C SER A 368 5.67 -16.90 -23.34
N ALA A 369 6.95 -16.81 -23.67
CA ALA A 369 7.53 -15.61 -24.30
C ALA A 369 7.10 -15.42 -25.77
N VAL A 370 6.70 -16.50 -26.45
CA VAL A 370 6.32 -16.48 -27.88
C VAL A 370 4.82 -16.29 -28.06
N LEU A 371 3.99 -16.77 -27.12
CA LEU A 371 2.54 -16.52 -27.13
C LEU A 371 2.16 -15.09 -26.72
N LEU A 372 3.05 -14.37 -26.03
CA LEU A 372 2.88 -12.94 -25.70
C LEU A 372 3.44 -12.00 -26.77
N ALA A 373 4.08 -12.52 -27.82
CA ALA A 373 4.58 -11.71 -28.94
C ALA A 373 3.49 -11.35 -29.97
N GLY A 374 2.33 -12.03 -29.91
CA GLY A 374 1.16 -11.77 -30.77
C GLY A 374 0.01 -11.03 -30.08
N THR A 375 0.14 -10.78 -28.78
CA THR A 375 -0.75 -9.88 -28.05
C THR A 375 0.09 -8.66 -27.71
N GLU A 376 -0.26 -7.50 -28.26
CA GLU A 376 0.26 -6.22 -27.79
C GLU A 376 -0.16 -6.08 -26.32
N ILE A 377 0.59 -6.68 -25.41
CA ILE A 377 0.44 -6.46 -23.99
C ILE A 377 1.21 -5.19 -23.71
N PRO A 378 0.52 -4.05 -23.55
CA PRO A 378 1.18 -2.78 -23.39
C PRO A 378 1.99 -2.81 -22.09
N VAL A 379 3.13 -2.15 -22.13
CA VAL A 379 4.00 -1.81 -21.00
C VAL A 379 3.14 -1.44 -19.78
N TYR A 380 2.96 -2.36 -18.84
CA TYR A 380 2.10 -2.15 -17.67
C TYR A 380 2.70 -1.06 -16.76
N GLY A 381 2.12 0.15 -16.78
CA GLY A 381 2.50 1.27 -15.92
C GLY A 381 3.97 1.72 -16.03
N GLY A 382 4.65 1.41 -17.15
CA GLY A 382 6.07 1.71 -17.34
C GLY A 382 7.05 0.72 -16.68
N ILE A 383 6.61 -0.21 -15.81
CA ILE A 383 7.49 -1.10 -15.04
C ILE A 383 7.52 -2.50 -15.66
N GLN A 384 8.71 -2.96 -16.06
CA GLN A 384 8.89 -4.28 -16.65
C GLN A 384 8.90 -5.40 -15.60
N LEU A 385 8.32 -6.56 -15.91
CA LEU A 385 8.29 -7.73 -15.01
C LEU A 385 9.66 -8.13 -14.43
N PRO A 386 10.78 -8.12 -15.19
CA PRO A 386 12.08 -8.45 -14.63
C PRO A 386 12.60 -7.40 -13.62
N VAL A 387 12.11 -6.16 -13.66
CA VAL A 387 12.40 -5.14 -12.65
C VAL A 387 11.73 -5.52 -11.33
N ILE A 388 10.44 -5.90 -11.38
CA ILE A 388 9.70 -6.38 -10.21
C ILE A 388 10.40 -7.59 -9.58
N GLU A 389 10.70 -8.62 -10.38
CA GLU A 389 11.43 -9.80 -9.90
C GLU A 389 12.78 -9.44 -9.29
N GLY A 390 13.51 -8.52 -9.93
CA GLY A 390 14.83 -8.07 -9.47
C GLY A 390 14.77 -7.38 -8.12
N THR A 391 13.85 -6.43 -7.93
CA THR A 391 13.66 -5.74 -6.65
C THR A 391 13.20 -6.70 -5.56
N LEU A 392 12.32 -7.65 -5.86
CA LEU A 392 11.92 -8.68 -4.90
C LEU A 392 13.08 -9.58 -4.49
N HIS A 393 13.93 -9.98 -5.44
CA HIS A 393 15.15 -10.71 -5.14
C HIS A 393 16.09 -9.91 -4.25
N LEU A 394 16.24 -8.60 -4.49
CA LEU A 394 17.05 -7.71 -3.67
C LEU A 394 16.53 -7.66 -2.23
N LEU A 395 15.23 -7.45 -2.06
CA LEU A 395 14.55 -7.45 -0.75
C LEU A 395 14.66 -8.78 0.01
N HIS A 396 14.83 -9.90 -0.69
CA HIS A 396 15.07 -11.20 -0.09
C HIS A 396 16.57 -11.52 0.09
N GLY A 397 17.47 -10.55 -0.09
CA GLY A 397 18.92 -10.73 0.02
C GLY A 397 19.55 -11.59 -1.08
N ARG A 398 18.82 -11.84 -2.18
CA ARG A 398 19.28 -12.66 -3.32
C ARG A 398 19.92 -11.78 -4.39
N ARG A 399 20.99 -11.06 -4.03
CA ARG A 399 21.68 -10.09 -4.90
C ARG A 399 21.99 -10.61 -6.30
N HIS A 400 22.56 -11.81 -6.42
CA HIS A 400 22.88 -12.41 -7.72
C HIS A 400 21.65 -12.70 -8.58
N ALA A 401 20.52 -13.06 -7.96
CA ALA A 401 19.26 -13.23 -8.68
C ALA A 401 18.69 -11.88 -9.12
N ALA A 402 18.77 -10.86 -8.26
CA ALA A 402 18.37 -9.49 -8.58
C ALA A 402 19.12 -8.94 -9.79
N ILE A 403 20.46 -9.04 -9.79
CA ILE A 403 21.31 -8.62 -10.91
C ILE A 403 20.91 -9.32 -12.20
N ARG A 404 20.68 -10.63 -12.17
CA ARG A 404 20.25 -11.37 -13.37
C ARG A 404 18.90 -10.88 -13.90
N SER A 405 17.94 -10.60 -13.03
CA SER A 405 16.63 -10.07 -13.44
C SER A 405 16.75 -8.65 -14.02
N PHE A 406 17.54 -7.77 -13.40
CA PHE A 406 17.80 -6.43 -13.93
C PHE A 406 18.53 -6.45 -15.29
N LEU A 407 19.48 -7.37 -15.50
CA LEU A 407 20.14 -7.54 -16.80
C LEU A 407 19.15 -8.01 -17.89
N ARG A 408 18.15 -8.84 -17.55
CA ARG A 408 17.10 -9.22 -18.50
C ARG A 408 16.24 -8.02 -18.91
N ALA A 409 15.85 -7.16 -17.96
CA ALA A 409 15.15 -5.91 -18.27
C ALA A 409 15.98 -5.01 -19.19
N ALA A 410 17.28 -4.87 -18.88
CA ALA A 410 18.19 -4.03 -19.64
C ALA A 410 18.41 -4.50 -21.08
N GLY A 411 18.48 -5.82 -21.30
CA GLY A 411 18.55 -6.40 -22.65
C GLY A 411 17.31 -6.10 -23.51
N ALA A 412 16.18 -5.75 -22.88
CA ALA A 412 14.92 -5.41 -23.54
C ALA A 412 14.70 -3.89 -23.72
N GLY A 413 15.41 -3.01 -22.98
CA GLY A 413 15.08 -1.58 -22.96
C GLY A 413 16.16 -0.57 -22.51
N GLY A 414 17.41 -0.97 -22.27
CA GLY A 414 18.52 -0.01 -22.06
C GLY A 414 18.68 0.61 -20.66
N GLU A 415 17.85 0.25 -19.68
CA GLU A 415 17.80 0.89 -18.35
C GLU A 415 18.59 0.14 -17.25
N ALA A 416 19.56 -0.73 -17.57
CA ALA A 416 20.35 -1.44 -16.54
C ALA A 416 21.02 -0.49 -15.53
N ARG A 417 21.51 0.66 -16.02
CA ARG A 417 22.31 1.58 -15.21
C ARG A 417 21.50 2.22 -14.10
N THR A 418 20.25 2.61 -14.36
CA THR A 418 19.36 3.20 -13.36
C THR A 418 18.99 2.17 -12.29
N LEU A 419 18.70 0.92 -12.70
CA LEU A 419 18.39 -0.17 -11.77
C LEU A 419 19.58 -0.54 -10.87
N PHE A 420 20.80 -0.52 -11.40
CA PHE A 420 22.00 -0.75 -10.59
C PHE A 420 22.37 0.44 -9.70
N ALA A 421 22.12 1.67 -10.14
CA ALA A 421 22.26 2.86 -9.30
C ALA A 421 21.30 2.78 -8.11
N GLU A 422 20.01 2.51 -8.35
CA GLU A 422 19.02 2.34 -7.28
C GLU A 422 19.40 1.22 -6.31
N MET A 423 19.93 0.10 -6.81
CA MET A 423 20.42 -0.99 -5.95
C MET A 423 21.58 -0.53 -5.05
N ALA A 424 22.51 0.27 -5.58
CA ALA A 424 23.62 0.83 -4.81
C ALA A 424 23.13 1.85 -3.78
N ASP A 425 22.21 2.73 -4.16
CA ASP A 425 21.62 3.75 -3.29
C ASP A 425 20.85 3.11 -2.13
N LEU A 426 20.12 2.01 -2.39
CA LEU A 426 19.47 1.22 -1.34
C LEU A 426 20.50 0.58 -0.40
N GLU A 427 21.56 -0.05 -0.95
CA GLU A 427 22.61 -0.66 -0.14
C GLU A 427 23.30 0.38 0.76
N GLU A 428 23.56 1.58 0.25
CA GLU A 428 24.10 2.71 1.02
C GLU A 428 23.12 3.18 2.10
N ALA A 429 21.84 3.38 1.77
CA ALA A 429 20.83 3.80 2.76
C ALA A 429 20.67 2.77 3.89
N VAL A 430 20.70 1.48 3.57
CA VAL A 430 20.70 0.39 4.55
C VAL A 430 21.98 0.39 5.39
N GLY A 431 23.15 0.65 4.77
CA GLY A 431 24.44 0.79 5.46
C GLY A 431 24.44 1.94 6.48
N ARG A 432 23.99 3.13 6.07
CA ARG A 432 23.81 4.31 6.93
C ARG A 432 22.89 4.01 8.11
N LEU A 433 21.74 3.39 7.84
CA LEU A 433 20.75 2.99 8.86
C LEU A 433 21.34 2.03 9.91
N LYS A 434 22.21 1.12 9.47
CA LYS A 434 22.88 0.13 10.34
C LYS A 434 24.14 0.66 11.01
N GLY A 435 24.58 1.87 10.67
CA GLY A 435 25.83 2.44 11.15
C GLY A 435 27.07 1.71 10.62
N GLU A 436 26.97 1.08 9.44
CA GLU A 436 28.08 0.38 8.77
C GLU A 436 29.06 1.35 8.08
N ASP A 437 28.70 2.64 7.93
CA ASP A 437 29.53 3.71 7.35
C ASP A 437 30.36 4.50 8.40
N ARG A 438 30.88 3.84 9.45
CA ARG A 438 31.81 4.45 10.41
C ARG A 438 33.13 3.70 10.55
#